data_AF-A0A820TAE9-F1
#
_entry.id   AF-A0A820TAE9-F1
#
_cell.length_a   1.000
_cell.length_b   1.000
_cell.length_c   1.000
_cell.angle_alpha   90.00
_cell.angle_beta   90.00
_cell.angle_gamma   90.00
#
_symmetry.space_group_name_H-M   'P 1'
#
loop_
_entity.id
_entity.type
_entity.pdbx_description
1 polymer ?
#
loop_
_entity_poly.entity_id
_entity_poly.type
_entity_poly.pdbx_seq_one_letter_code
_entity_poly.pdbx_strand_id
1 'polypeptide(L)'
;TLFSLFDRDSSGLLSESEWIGSIYKVAETANRTKDVRSLETFTHSYRHMSHDHDSLSLSNFCKLFEDSSFRRHFASLFLGESDTITVMEFIDIL
;
A
#
# COMPACT_ATOMS: atom_id res chain seq x y z
N THR A 1 2.41 -5.82 -11.31
CA THR A 1 1.26 -5.43 -10.47
C THR A 1 1.72 -4.46 -9.38
N LEU A 2 0.84 -3.84 -8.59
CA LEU A 2 1.21 -2.94 -7.48
C LEU A 2 2.06 -3.70 -6.47
N PHE A 3 1.72 -4.96 -6.23
CA PHE A 3 2.53 -5.87 -5.42
C PHE A 3 3.95 -6.01 -5.99
N SER A 4 4.09 -6.27 -7.29
CA SER A 4 5.42 -6.37 -7.93
C SER A 4 6.21 -5.05 -7.91
N LEU A 5 5.54 -3.90 -7.82
CA LEU A 5 6.23 -2.61 -7.66
C LEU A 5 6.78 -2.44 -6.25
N PHE A 6 6.12 -3.04 -5.26
CA PHE A 6 6.52 -2.99 -3.86
C PHE A 6 7.57 -4.07 -3.54
N ASP A 7 7.44 -5.25 -4.15
CA ASP A 7 8.32 -6.42 -4.04
C ASP A 7 9.59 -6.20 -4.88
N ARG A 8 10.55 -5.48 -4.30
CA ARG A 8 11.74 -4.98 -5.01
C ARG A 8 12.77 -6.08 -5.23
N ASP A 9 12.84 -7.03 -4.31
CA ASP A 9 13.72 -8.19 -4.43
C ASP A 9 13.09 -9.37 -5.19
N SER A 10 11.81 -9.26 -5.55
CA SER A 10 11.05 -10.29 -6.28
C SER A 10 10.96 -11.61 -5.52
N SER A 11 10.93 -11.55 -4.18
CA SER A 11 10.79 -12.72 -3.31
C SER A 11 9.38 -13.31 -3.31
N GLY A 12 8.39 -12.58 -3.80
CA GLY A 12 6.97 -12.92 -3.68
C GLY A 12 6.39 -12.55 -2.32
N LEU A 13 7.14 -11.85 -1.48
CA LEU A 13 6.76 -11.36 -0.16
C LEU A 13 7.15 -9.88 -0.04
N LEU A 14 6.37 -9.07 0.68
CA LEU A 14 6.76 -7.70 0.98
C LEU A 14 7.32 -7.63 2.39
N SER A 15 8.62 -7.35 2.52
CA SER A 15 9.22 -6.98 3.81
C SER A 15 8.72 -5.60 4.29
N GLU A 16 8.94 -5.29 5.58
CA GLU A 16 8.55 -4.00 6.15
C GLU A 16 9.32 -2.87 5.43
N SER A 17 10.56 -3.12 5.04
CA SER A 17 11.40 -2.19 4.30
C SER A 17 10.87 -1.91 2.89
N GLU A 18 10.35 -2.93 2.22
CA GLU A 18 9.75 -2.83 0.90
C GLU A 18 8.43 -2.09 0.94
N TRP A 19 7.57 -2.46 1.89
CA TRP A 19 6.34 -1.76 2.18
C TRP A 19 6.57 -0.27 2.44
N ILE A 20 7.32 0.05 3.51
CA ILE A 20 7.56 1.43 3.94
C ILE A 20 8.26 2.24 2.85
N GLY A 21 9.30 1.67 2.22
CA GLY A 21 10.03 2.34 1.15
C GLY A 21 9.15 2.68 -0.05
N SER A 22 8.19 1.81 -0.39
CA SER A 22 7.26 2.05 -1.51
C SER A 22 6.21 3.12 -1.15
N ILE A 23 5.69 3.10 0.07
CA ILE A 23 4.80 4.16 0.57
C ILE A 23 5.52 5.52 0.53
N TYR A 24 6.76 5.62 1.02
CA TYR A 24 7.54 6.86 0.99
C TYR A 24 7.79 7.37 -0.42
N LYS A 25 8.23 6.49 -1.33
CA LYS A 25 8.52 6.85 -2.72
C LYS A 25 7.28 7.41 -3.42
N VAL A 26 6.10 6.85 -3.15
CA VAL A 26 4.87 7.37 -3.74
C VAL A 26 4.42 8.67 -3.07
N ALA A 27 4.53 8.80 -1.75
CA ALA A 27 4.25 10.05 -1.06
C ALA A 27 5.16 11.20 -1.55
N GLU A 28 6.43 10.91 -1.84
CA GLU A 28 7.39 11.84 -2.46
C GLU A 28 6.96 12.24 -3.87
N THR A 29 6.62 11.25 -4.71
CA THR A 29 6.15 11.49 -6.09
C THR A 29 4.88 12.34 -6.12
N ALA A 30 3.98 12.14 -5.16
CA ALA A 30 2.74 12.91 -5.02
C ALA A 30 2.95 14.30 -4.38
N ASN A 31 4.17 14.65 -3.94
CA ASN A 31 4.47 15.83 -3.12
C ASN A 31 3.60 15.91 -1.85
N ARG A 32 3.18 14.75 -1.32
CA ARG A 32 2.33 14.59 -0.14
C ARG A 32 3.10 14.14 1.10
N THR A 33 4.43 14.33 1.09
CA THR A 33 5.39 13.91 2.14
C THR A 33 5.13 14.45 3.55
N LYS A 34 4.12 15.31 3.74
CA LYS A 34 3.81 15.93 5.03
C LYS A 34 2.72 15.21 5.84
N ASP A 35 2.02 14.21 5.31
CA ASP A 35 1.00 13.50 6.09
C ASP A 35 1.58 12.34 6.90
N VAL A 36 2.21 12.68 8.03
CA VAL A 36 2.79 11.70 8.98
C VAL A 36 1.74 10.71 9.50
N ARG A 37 0.46 11.13 9.63
CA ARG A 37 -0.63 10.25 10.09
C ARG A 37 -0.94 9.15 9.09
N SER A 38 -0.72 9.42 7.81
CA SER A 38 -0.86 8.40 6.78
C SER A 38 0.20 7.32 6.87
N LEU A 39 1.45 7.70 7.15
CA LEU A 39 2.55 6.74 7.33
C LEU A 39 2.32 5.82 8.53
N GLU A 40 1.82 6.36 9.65
CA GLU A 40 1.45 5.56 10.81
C GLU A 40 0.33 4.56 10.49
N THR A 41 -0.68 5.00 9.73
CA THR A 41 -1.79 4.13 9.30
C THR A 41 -1.27 2.96 8.45
N PHE A 42 -0.41 3.22 7.46
CA PHE A 42 0.17 2.15 6.64
C PHE A 42 1.07 1.20 7.42
N THR A 43 1.85 1.73 8.37
CA THR A 43 2.70 0.91 9.23
C THR A 43 1.87 0.00 10.14
N HIS A 44 0.77 0.52 10.68
CA HIS A 44 -0.16 -0.26 11.49
C HIS A 44 -0.84 -1.37 10.68
N SER A 45 -1.34 -1.05 9.48
CA SER A 45 -1.96 -2.02 8.58
C SER A 45 -0.99 -3.13 8.15
N TYR A 46 0.28 -2.78 7.88
CA TYR A 46 1.33 -3.75 7.61
C TYR A 46 1.47 -4.73 8.77
N ARG A 47 1.71 -4.23 9.99
CA ARG A 47 1.95 -5.06 11.18
C ARG A 47 0.77 -5.96 11.51
N HIS A 48 -0.45 -5.47 11.31
CA HIS A 48 -1.64 -6.26 11.51
C HIS A 48 -1.69 -7.46 10.56
N MET A 49 -1.29 -7.28 9.30
CA MET A 49 -1.40 -8.29 8.24
C MET A 49 -0.15 -9.15 8.04
N SER A 50 1.00 -8.74 8.61
CA SER A 50 2.27 -9.47 8.55
C SER A 50 2.46 -10.48 9.69
N HIS A 51 1.40 -10.71 10.50
CA HIS A 51 1.39 -11.30 11.85
C HIS A 51 2.31 -12.51 12.09
N ASP A 52 2.55 -13.35 11.08
CA ASP A 52 3.28 -14.62 11.24
C ASP A 52 4.70 -14.63 10.64
N HIS A 53 5.05 -13.69 9.77
CA HIS A 53 6.26 -13.81 8.94
C HIS A 53 7.05 -12.51 8.73
N ASP A 54 6.73 -11.44 9.48
CA ASP A 54 7.30 -10.11 9.29
C ASP A 54 7.29 -9.66 7.82
N SER A 55 6.32 -10.18 7.05
CA SER A 55 6.18 -9.96 5.61
C SER A 55 4.71 -10.10 5.17
N LEU A 56 4.34 -9.44 4.08
CA LEU A 56 3.03 -9.56 3.46
C LEU A 56 3.11 -10.45 2.22
N SER A 57 2.32 -11.52 2.21
CA SER A 57 2.04 -12.27 0.98
C SER A 57 1.11 -11.49 0.06
N LEU A 58 1.07 -11.86 -1.22
CA LEU A 58 0.09 -11.30 -2.17
C LEU A 58 -1.35 -11.42 -1.67
N SER A 59 -1.71 -12.54 -1.02
CA SER A 59 -3.06 -12.71 -0.47
C SER A 59 -3.37 -11.72 0.66
N ASN A 60 -2.44 -11.51 1.59
CA ASN A 60 -2.62 -10.55 2.68
C ASN A 60 -2.61 -9.10 2.16
N PHE A 61 -1.78 -8.83 1.15
CA PHE A 61 -1.80 -7.57 0.43
C PHE A 61 -3.16 -7.29 -0.21
N CYS A 62 -3.76 -8.26 -0.93
CA CYS A 62 -5.09 -8.10 -1.50
C CYS A 62 -6.17 -7.84 -0.42
N LYS A 63 -6.09 -8.52 0.73
CA LYS A 63 -7.01 -8.29 1.86
C LYS A 63 -6.93 -6.87 2.43
N LEU A 64 -5.76 -6.21 2.40
CA LEU A 64 -5.67 -4.79 2.78
C LEU A 64 -6.54 -3.91 1.88
N PHE A 65 -6.66 -4.25 0.60
CA PHE A 65 -7.47 -3.50 -0.36
C PHE A 65 -8.95 -3.89 -0.36
N GLU A 66 -9.34 -4.97 0.32
CA GLU A 66 -10.74 -5.25 0.65
C GLU A 66 -11.25 -4.26 1.70
N ASP A 67 -10.39 -3.84 2.64
CA ASP A 67 -10.72 -2.81 3.63
C ASP A 67 -10.97 -1.46 2.95
N SER A 68 -12.23 -1.01 3.04
CA SER A 68 -12.67 0.22 2.39
C SER A 68 -12.02 1.50 2.94
N SER A 69 -11.61 1.49 4.21
CA SER A 69 -10.95 2.64 4.85
C SER A 69 -9.51 2.73 4.39
N PHE A 70 -8.80 1.60 4.38
CA PHE A 70 -7.45 1.49 3.86
C PHE A 70 -7.40 1.88 2.39
N ARG A 71 -8.29 1.32 1.57
CA ARG A 71 -8.37 1.63 0.13
C ARG A 71 -8.63 3.12 -0.12
N ARG A 72 -9.52 3.75 0.65
CA ARG A 72 -9.82 5.19 0.51
C ARG A 72 -8.63 6.06 0.92
N HIS A 73 -7.94 5.68 1.98
CA HIS A 73 -6.74 6.38 2.45
C HIS A 73 -5.55 6.21 1.48
N PHE A 74 -5.40 5.01 0.93
CA PHE A 74 -4.44 4.73 -0.14
C PHE A 74 -4.80 5.54 -1.39
N ALA A 75 -6.04 5.51 -1.87
CA ALA A 75 -6.45 6.30 -3.03
C ALA A 75 -6.22 7.80 -2.83
N SER A 76 -6.58 8.35 -1.66
CA SER A 76 -6.39 9.79 -1.40
C SER A 76 -4.92 10.19 -1.45
N LEU A 77 -3.99 9.34 -1.04
CA LEU A 77 -2.57 9.64 -1.04
C LEU A 77 -1.89 9.37 -2.38
N PHE A 78 -2.28 8.30 -3.05
CA PHE A 78 -1.61 7.80 -4.25
C PHE A 78 -2.19 8.39 -5.53
N LEU A 79 -3.47 8.80 -5.52
CA LEU A 79 -4.22 9.08 -6.73
C LEU A 79 -4.89 10.46 -6.77
N GLY A 80 -4.81 11.22 -5.66
CA GLY A 80 -5.44 12.54 -5.53
C GLY A 80 -6.91 12.49 -5.15
N GLU A 81 -7.58 13.65 -5.06
CA GLU A 81 -9.04 13.76 -4.83
C GLU A 81 -9.86 13.33 -6.08
N SER A 82 -9.48 12.23 -6.72
CA SER A 82 -10.36 11.61 -7.70
C SER A 82 -11.24 10.62 -6.97
N ASP A 83 -12.50 11.00 -6.75
CA ASP A 83 -13.58 10.16 -6.21
C ASP A 83 -13.93 8.96 -7.12
N THR A 84 -13.12 8.67 -8.14
CA THR A 84 -13.50 7.81 -9.26
C THR A 84 -12.43 6.82 -9.70
N ILE A 85 -11.37 6.57 -8.94
CA ILE A 85 -10.61 5.35 -9.21
C ILE A 85 -11.43 4.17 -8.72
N THR A 86 -12.02 3.50 -9.68
CA THR A 86 -12.82 2.33 -9.45
C THR A 86 -11.93 1.22 -8.91
N VAL A 87 -12.50 0.35 -8.07
CA VAL A 87 -11.81 -0.87 -7.60
C VAL A 87 -11.26 -1.69 -8.79
N MET A 88 -11.88 -1.58 -9.97
CA MET A 88 -11.40 -2.21 -11.21
C MET A 88 -10.12 -1.60 -11.76
N GLU A 89 -10.01 -0.27 -11.83
CA GLU A 89 -8.74 0.38 -12.23
C GLU A 89 -7.62 0.12 -11.21
N PHE A 90 -7.98 -0.10 -9.94
CA PHE A 90 -7.03 -0.52 -8.91
C PHE A 90 -6.61 -2.00 -9.09
N ILE A 91 -7.55 -2.87 -9.47
CA ILE A 91 -7.31 -4.29 -9.74
C ILE A 91 -6.49 -4.50 -11.02
N ASP A 92 -6.64 -3.66 -12.05
CA ASP A 92 -5.79 -3.72 -13.25
C ASP A 92 -4.33 -3.31 -12.96
N ILE A 93 -4.09 -2.62 -11.83
CA ILE A 93 -2.75 -2.40 -11.29
C ILE A 93 -2.32 -3.61 -10.42
N LEU A 94 -3.23 -4.37 -9.77
CA LEU A 94 -2.94 -5.60 -8.98
C LEU A 94 -2.61 -6.83 -9.84
#